data_AF-A0A7R9UJR6-F1
#
_entry.id   AF-A0A7R9UJR6-F1
#
_cell.length_a   1.000
_cell.length_b   1.000
_cell.length_c   1.000
_cell.angle_alpha   90.00
_cell.angle_beta   90.00
_cell.angle_gamma   90.00
#
_symmetry.space_group_name_H-M   'P 1'
#
loop_
_entity.id
_entity.type
_entity.pdbx_description
1 polymer ?
#
loop_
_entity_poly.entity_id
_entity_poly.type
_entity_poly.pdbx_seq_one_letter_code
_entity_poly.pdbx_strand_id
1 'polypeptide(L)'
;TRPGGGGAEGGALYGLHALCGVKALREDITHQTARPELTRLVPSLAGGVDPDDAFSRVPYEKGFLLLSHLAQQLGGDEPMRAFFRAYIQKFKARAISTDDFCEFALHWADASGRG
;
A
#
# COMPACT_ATOMS: atom_id res chain seq x y z
N THR A 1 -7.35 31.17 17.72
CA THR A 1 -6.06 30.78 17.13
C THR A 1 -6.24 29.42 16.45
N ARG A 2 -6.17 29.37 15.11
CA ARG A 2 -6.25 28.12 14.33
C ARG A 2 -4.95 28.02 13.54
N PRO A 3 -4.08 27.02 13.77
CA PRO A 3 -2.94 26.76 12.90
C PRO A 3 -3.30 25.68 11.87
N GLY A 4 -2.75 25.77 10.65
CA GLY A 4 -2.76 24.66 9.68
C GLY A 4 -3.22 25.01 8.27
N GLY A 5 -2.56 25.96 7.61
CA GLY A 5 -2.80 26.33 6.21
C GLY A 5 -2.19 25.38 5.17
N GLY A 6 -2.15 24.07 5.42
CA GLY A 6 -1.54 23.06 4.51
C GLY A 6 -2.49 21.96 3.99
N GLY A 7 -3.77 22.00 4.34
CA GLY A 7 -4.67 20.83 4.21
C GLY A 7 -5.31 20.59 2.85
N ALA A 8 -5.57 21.63 2.05
CA ALA A 8 -6.34 21.48 0.81
C ALA A 8 -5.45 21.17 -0.42
N GLU A 9 -4.34 21.88 -0.58
CA GLU A 9 -3.39 21.67 -1.67
C GLU A 9 -2.68 20.32 -1.56
N GLY A 10 -2.34 19.90 -0.34
CA GLY A 10 -1.77 18.57 -0.08
C GLY A 10 -2.75 17.45 -0.44
N GLY A 11 -4.04 17.61 -0.11
CA GLY A 11 -5.08 16.65 -0.47
C GLY A 11 -5.35 16.58 -1.98
N ALA A 12 -5.36 17.72 -2.66
CA ALA A 12 -5.54 17.78 -4.12
C ALA A 12 -4.36 17.15 -4.87
N LEU A 13 -3.12 17.45 -4.44
CA LEU A 13 -1.90 16.85 -5.01
C LEU A 13 -1.85 15.35 -4.75
N TYR A 14 -2.26 14.91 -3.56
CA TYR A 14 -2.39 13.49 -3.23
C TYR A 14 -3.40 12.77 -4.13
N GLY A 15 -4.57 13.36 -4.34
CA GLY A 15 -5.59 12.81 -5.25
C GLY A 15 -5.10 12.73 -6.69
N LEU A 16 -4.38 13.76 -7.17
CA LEU A 16 -3.78 13.74 -8.50
C LEU A 16 -2.73 12.63 -8.63
N HIS A 17 -1.85 12.49 -7.65
CA HIS A 17 -0.83 11.45 -7.64
C HIS A 17 -1.47 10.05 -7.65
N ALA A 18 -2.53 9.83 -6.87
CA ALA A 18 -3.28 8.59 -6.88
C ALA A 18 -3.88 8.28 -8.26
N LEU A 19 -4.47 9.27 -8.94
CA LEU A 19 -5.04 9.10 -10.28
C LEU A 19 -3.97 8.82 -11.34
N CYS A 20 -2.85 9.55 -11.30
CA CYS A 20 -1.69 9.30 -12.16
C CYS A 20 -1.14 7.89 -11.96
N GLY A 21 -1.03 7.45 -10.70
CA GLY A 21 -0.61 6.11 -10.33
C GLY A 21 -1.53 5.01 -10.86
N VAL A 22 -2.86 5.19 -10.73
CA VAL A 22 -3.86 4.26 -11.32
C VAL A 22 -3.73 4.17 -12.83
N LYS A 23 -3.48 5.29 -13.52
CA LYS A 23 -3.28 5.29 -14.96
C LYS A 23 -2.03 4.50 -15.34
N ALA A 24 -0.89 4.80 -14.70
CA ALA A 24 0.37 4.10 -14.94
C ALA A 24 0.26 2.59 -14.64
N LEU A 25 -0.45 2.22 -13.57
CA LEU A 25 -0.70 0.83 -13.23
C LEU A 25 -1.49 0.08 -14.33
N ARG A 26 -2.49 0.72 -14.94
CA ARG A 26 -3.27 0.12 -16.03
C ARG A 26 -2.40 -0.11 -17.26
N GLU A 27 -1.50 0.82 -17.58
CA GLU A 27 -0.55 0.69 -18.67
C GLU A 27 0.40 -0.49 -18.40
N ASP A 28 1.01 -0.56 -17.21
CA ASP A 28 1.93 -1.65 -16.82
C ASP A 28 1.27 -3.04 -16.89
N ILE A 29 0.02 -3.17 -16.39
CA ILE A 29 -0.74 -4.43 -16.47
C ILE A 29 -1.01 -4.83 -17.93
N THR A 30 -1.33 -3.87 -18.78
CA THR A 30 -1.59 -4.11 -20.21
C THR A 30 -0.33 -4.56 -20.94
N HIS A 31 0.83 -4.03 -20.55
CA HIS A 31 2.13 -4.43 -21.11
C HIS A 31 2.60 -5.82 -20.65
N GLN A 32 2.13 -6.33 -19.50
CA GLN A 32 2.52 -7.62 -18.93
C GLN A 32 1.59 -8.79 -19.30
N THR A 33 0.91 -8.73 -20.45
CA THR A 33 0.00 -9.80 -20.92
C THR A 33 0.67 -11.16 -21.09
N ALA A 34 1.98 -11.20 -21.36
CA ALA A 34 2.74 -12.44 -21.48
C ALA A 34 2.99 -13.15 -20.14
N ARG A 35 2.96 -12.42 -19.01
CA ARG A 35 3.21 -12.92 -17.66
C ARG A 35 2.29 -12.23 -16.63
N PRO A 36 0.97 -12.46 -16.71
CA PRO A 36 0.00 -11.80 -15.85
C PRO A 36 0.20 -12.07 -14.36
N GLU A 37 0.88 -13.17 -13.99
CA GLU A 37 1.26 -13.51 -12.62
C GLU A 37 2.19 -12.48 -11.97
N LEU A 38 3.00 -11.77 -12.75
CA LEU A 38 3.91 -10.72 -12.27
C LEU A 38 3.17 -9.40 -11.98
N THR A 39 1.91 -9.30 -12.42
CA THR A 39 1.06 -8.16 -12.07
C THR A 39 0.41 -8.30 -10.69
N ARG A 40 0.64 -9.38 -9.95
CA ARG A 40 0.12 -9.55 -8.58
C ARG A 40 0.86 -8.61 -7.62
N LEU A 41 0.16 -8.10 -6.60
CA LEU A 41 0.80 -7.28 -5.56
C LEU A 41 1.86 -8.08 -4.78
N VAL A 42 1.59 -9.38 -4.57
CA VAL A 42 2.58 -10.35 -4.10
C VAL A 42 2.91 -11.26 -5.30
N PRO A 43 3.99 -10.98 -6.04
CA PRO A 43 4.38 -11.80 -7.18
C PRO A 43 4.89 -13.17 -6.72
N SER A 44 4.58 -14.21 -7.49
CA SER A 44 5.13 -15.55 -7.26
C SER A 44 6.42 -15.71 -8.04
N LEU A 45 7.57 -15.78 -7.34
CA LEU A 45 8.87 -16.05 -7.95
C LEU A 45 9.22 -17.54 -8.02
N ALA A 46 8.27 -18.42 -7.67
CA ALA A 46 8.46 -19.86 -7.76
C ALA A 46 8.71 -20.30 -9.22
N GLY A 47 9.55 -21.32 -9.40
CA GLY A 47 9.80 -21.91 -10.73
C GLY A 47 10.92 -21.25 -11.56
N GLY A 48 11.85 -20.54 -10.91
CA GLY A 48 13.03 -19.98 -11.59
C GLY A 48 12.79 -18.66 -12.32
N VAL A 49 11.78 -17.90 -11.90
CA VAL A 49 11.57 -16.53 -12.36
C VAL A 49 12.72 -15.65 -11.87
N ASP A 50 13.35 -14.92 -12.79
CA ASP A 50 14.36 -13.93 -12.45
C ASP A 50 13.71 -12.78 -11.65
N PRO A 51 14.21 -12.40 -10.46
CA PRO A 51 13.71 -11.26 -9.72
C PRO A 51 13.63 -9.96 -10.54
N ASP A 52 14.51 -9.78 -11.52
CA ASP A 52 14.51 -8.60 -12.40
C ASP A 52 13.29 -8.59 -13.33
N ASP A 53 12.79 -9.76 -13.74
CA ASP A 53 11.56 -9.87 -14.54
C ASP A 53 10.31 -9.44 -13.75
N ALA A 54 10.33 -9.62 -12.44
CA ALA A 54 9.24 -9.21 -11.55
C ALA A 54 9.29 -7.72 -11.16
N PHE A 55 10.39 -7.03 -11.50
CA PHE A 55 10.54 -5.61 -11.22
C PHE A 55 9.61 -4.78 -12.11
N SER A 56 8.69 -4.03 -11.48
CA SER A 56 7.76 -3.15 -12.18
C SER A 56 7.19 -2.10 -11.23
N ARG A 57 6.37 -1.16 -11.73
CA ARG A 57 5.66 -0.22 -10.86
C ARG A 57 4.47 -0.87 -10.15
N VAL A 58 4.09 -2.08 -10.54
CA VAL A 58 2.89 -2.76 -10.03
C VAL A 58 2.87 -2.87 -8.50
N PRO A 59 3.94 -3.33 -7.81
CA PRO A 59 3.93 -3.41 -6.35
C PRO A 59 3.84 -2.04 -5.68
N TYR A 60 4.45 -1.01 -6.28
CA TYR A 60 4.42 0.36 -5.77
C TYR A 60 3.02 0.97 -5.86
N GLU A 61 2.41 0.91 -7.05
CA GLU A 61 1.09 1.51 -7.29
C GLU A 61 -0.03 0.74 -6.59
N LYS A 62 -0.03 -0.60 -6.69
CA LYS A 62 -1.03 -1.42 -5.97
C LYS A 62 -0.85 -1.33 -4.46
N GLY A 63 0.39 -1.28 -3.97
CA GLY A 63 0.69 -1.09 -2.55
C GLY A 63 0.20 0.26 -2.04
N PHE A 64 0.46 1.34 -2.78
CA PHE A 64 -0.05 2.66 -2.47
C PHE A 64 -1.58 2.69 -2.42
N LEU A 65 -2.26 2.11 -3.42
CA LEU A 65 -3.72 2.07 -3.47
C LEU A 65 -4.31 1.28 -2.29
N LEU A 66 -3.72 0.15 -1.93
CA LEU A 66 -4.12 -0.62 -0.76
C LEU A 66 -4.00 0.20 0.53
N LEU A 67 -2.85 0.83 0.77
CA LEU A 67 -2.61 1.62 1.98
C LEU A 67 -3.52 2.87 2.03
N SER A 68 -3.78 3.48 0.88
CA SER A 68 -4.71 4.61 0.74
C SER A 68 -6.15 4.19 1.06
N HIS A 69 -6.56 3.02 0.58
CA HIS A 69 -7.86 2.45 0.91
C HIS A 69 -7.98 2.14 2.41
N LEU A 70 -6.95 1.53 3.01
CA LEU A 70 -6.91 1.28 4.46
C LEU A 70 -7.00 2.57 5.26
N ALA A 71 -6.28 3.62 4.86
CA ALA A 71 -6.37 4.92 5.52
C ALA A 71 -7.81 5.47 5.51
N GLN A 72 -8.53 5.35 4.38
CA GLN A 72 -9.94 5.73 4.30
C GLN A 72 -10.84 4.89 5.22
N GLN A 73 -10.66 3.56 5.24
CA GLN A 73 -11.44 2.66 6.10
C GLN A 73 -11.18 2.93 7.59
N LEU A 74 -9.95 3.27 7.97
CA LEU A 74 -9.56 3.53 9.35
C LEU A 74 -9.99 4.91 9.87
N GLY A 75 -10.51 5.79 9.00
CA GLY A 75 -10.97 7.14 9.38
C GLY A 75 -9.95 8.26 9.14
N GLY A 76 -9.04 8.07 8.18
CA GLY A 76 -8.10 9.08 7.71
C GLY A 76 -6.70 8.96 8.31
N ASP A 77 -5.93 10.05 8.19
CA ASP A 77 -4.49 9.99 8.39
C ASP A 77 -4.05 9.74 9.83
N GLU A 78 -4.78 10.24 10.83
CA GLU A 78 -4.40 10.05 12.24
C GLU A 78 -4.43 8.57 12.66
N PRO A 79 -5.55 7.84 12.46
CA PRO A 79 -5.58 6.39 12.67
C PRO A 79 -4.52 5.64 11.86
N MET A 80 -4.29 6.02 10.60
CA MET A 80 -3.29 5.38 9.76
C MET A 80 -1.85 5.59 10.29
N ARG A 81 -1.54 6.80 10.78
CA ARG A 81 -0.25 7.08 11.44
C ARG A 81 -0.08 6.28 12.73
N ALA A 82 -1.15 6.10 13.51
CA ALA A 82 -1.12 5.27 14.72
C ALA A 82 -0.87 3.79 14.38
N PHE A 83 -1.56 3.27 13.36
CA PHE A 83 -1.34 1.94 12.81
C PHE A 83 0.12 1.73 12.40
N PHE A 84 0.68 2.61 11.56
CA PHE A 84 2.08 2.49 11.10
C PHE A 84 3.09 2.58 12.24
N ARG A 85 2.84 3.43 13.24
CA ARG A 85 3.71 3.52 14.42
C ARG A 85 3.73 2.19 15.18
N ALA A 86 2.55 1.60 15.40
CA ALA A 86 2.44 0.30 16.06
C ALA A 86 3.10 -0.81 15.24
N TYR A 87 2.89 -0.82 13.91
CA TYR A 87 3.48 -1.76 12.96
C TYR A 87 5.01 -1.71 12.99
N ILE A 88 5.60 -0.52 12.83
CA ILE A 88 7.06 -0.34 12.85
C ILE A 88 7.63 -0.76 14.20
N GLN A 89 6.98 -0.42 15.33
CA GLN A 89 7.48 -0.82 16.64
C GLN A 89 7.43 -2.34 16.86
N LYS A 90 6.39 -3.02 16.33
CA LYS A 90 6.24 -4.47 16.42
C LYS A 90 7.32 -5.21 15.62
N PHE A 91 7.64 -4.72 14.42
CA PHE A 91 8.49 -5.43 13.45
C PHE A 91 9.88 -4.82 13.25
N LYS A 92 10.28 -3.82 14.04
CA LYS A 92 11.63 -3.24 13.98
C LYS A 92 12.71 -4.33 14.05
N ALA A 93 13.70 -4.23 13.16
CA ALA A 93 14.81 -5.16 13.03
C ALA A 93 14.40 -6.62 12.73
N ARG A 94 13.27 -6.83 12.04
CA ARG A 94 12.80 -8.15 11.58
C ARG A 94 12.53 -8.14 10.08
N ALA A 95 12.78 -9.28 9.44
CA ALA A 95 12.19 -9.58 8.13
C ALA A 95 10.77 -10.11 8.35
N ILE A 96 9.85 -9.74 7.48
CA ILE A 96 8.42 -10.06 7.59
C ILE A 96 7.87 -10.42 6.21
N SER A 97 6.82 -11.23 6.23
CA SER A 97 6.03 -11.65 5.08
C SER A 97 4.77 -10.78 4.91
N THR A 98 4.05 -10.96 3.82
CA THR A 98 2.72 -10.34 3.65
C THR A 98 1.71 -10.87 4.67
N ASP A 99 1.83 -12.14 5.09
CA ASP A 99 0.93 -12.73 6.07
C ASP A 99 1.11 -12.07 7.44
N ASP A 100 2.36 -11.78 7.85
CA ASP A 100 2.66 -11.01 9.08
C ASP A 100 1.99 -9.63 9.07
N PHE A 101 1.98 -8.96 7.91
CA PHE A 101 1.29 -7.67 7.74
C PHE A 101 -0.23 -7.83 7.86
N CYS A 102 -0.81 -8.80 7.16
CA CYS A 102 -2.26 -9.04 7.16
C CYS A 102 -2.78 -9.40 8.56
N GLU A 103 -2.11 -10.32 9.25
CA GLU A 103 -2.46 -10.70 10.62
C GLU A 103 -2.38 -9.51 11.57
N PHE A 104 -1.31 -8.71 11.47
CA PHE A 104 -1.17 -7.50 12.28
C PHE A 104 -2.28 -6.49 11.98
N ALA A 105 -2.60 -6.26 10.71
CA ALA A 105 -3.62 -5.30 10.29
C ALA A 105 -5.01 -5.66 10.79
N LEU A 106 -5.42 -6.93 10.66
CA LEU A 106 -6.70 -7.42 11.15
C LEU A 106 -6.77 -7.31 12.68
N HIS A 107 -5.76 -7.82 13.39
CA HIS A 107 -5.73 -7.73 14.86
C HIS A 107 -5.74 -6.28 15.36
N TRP A 108 -5.05 -5.36 14.66
CA TRP A 108 -5.05 -3.94 15.03
C TRP A 108 -6.43 -3.30 14.83
N ALA A 109 -7.13 -3.63 13.73
CA ALA A 109 -8.48 -3.14 13.46
C ALA A 109 -9.47 -3.59 14.54
N ASP A 110 -9.44 -4.88 14.90
CA ASP A 110 -10.29 -5.45 15.95
C ASP A 110 -10.03 -4.79 17.31
N ALA A 111 -8.75 -4.70 17.71
CA ALA A 111 -8.36 -4.09 18.98
C ALA A 111 -8.70 -2.59 19.06
N SER A 112 -8.82 -1.93 17.91
CA SER A 112 -9.19 -0.51 17.82
C SER A 112 -10.70 -0.27 17.77
N GLY A 113 -11.53 -1.34 17.77
CA GLY A 113 -12.98 -1.26 17.61
C GLY A 113 -13.41 -0.84 16.21
N ARG A 114 -12.61 -1.20 15.18
CA ARG A 114 -12.80 -0.82 13.77
C ARG A 114 -12.98 -2.04 12.84
N GLY A 115 -13.24 -3.23 13.42
CA GLY A 115 -13.53 -4.48 12.72
C GLY A 115 -15.01 -4.69 12.44
#